data_AF-A0A151Z4L1-F1
#
_entry.id   AF-A0A151Z4L1-F1
#
_cell.length_a   1.000
_cell.length_b   1.000
_cell.length_c   1.000
_cell.angle_alpha   90.00
_cell.angle_beta   90.00
_cell.angle_gamma   90.00
#
_symmetry.space_group_name_H-M   'P 1'
#
loop_
_entity.id
_entity.type
_entity.pdbx_description
1 polymer ?
#
loop_
_entity_poly.entity_id
_entity_poly.type
_entity_poly.pdbx_seq_one_letter_code
_entity_poly.pdbx_strand_id
1 'polypeptide(L)'
;MVLKLNFKLLSYVVGILLLMVTIVQLNYLYKKNYSTPRSDKFDGGEDLYSNIKKYSEKNQTIFISVASYRDAFCSDTLSYIFENADHPENIYVGLVDQGSEVLSSIPDNKDTEDFKFPNSYCYRELRVDPAIIQSNVRRIALTIEESKGPTYARYLATTLYRNESYFMQIDSHTRFMDGWDTALINDYWLTRSQSNVGANGMPRAVLTYYPRAFNASLPGLPDDDQSQVPRICQGVFNEKGIMTLRSFILKASVIPKECPFIAAGFFFTSGEALELVPFDPHLPNLFEGEEILYTARMYEKGFRFFGPTLNAVFHFYTRSGSPKFWEDNKEYYKSMMQSLEKVKYILGWNDGITPDMTNEIYLEFDKYTIHNRTALDEYYTRYGISYQNRTHDYDKWCK
;
A
#
# COMPACT_ATOMS: atom_id res chain seq x y z
N MET A 1 -4.54 0.05 -80.82
CA MET A 1 -3.90 0.92 -79.83
C MET A 1 -4.10 0.27 -78.46
N VAL A 2 -3.12 -0.52 -78.02
CA VAL A 2 -3.22 -1.35 -76.81
C VAL A 2 -2.90 -0.49 -75.60
N LEU A 3 -3.85 -0.35 -74.66
CA LEU A 3 -3.63 0.35 -73.39
C LEU A 3 -2.58 -0.43 -72.56
N LYS A 4 -1.41 0.19 -72.34
CA LYS A 4 -0.46 -0.27 -71.32
C LYS A 4 -1.07 -0.02 -69.93
N LEU A 5 -1.62 -1.07 -69.33
CA LEU A 5 -2.02 -1.06 -67.93
C LEU A 5 -0.78 -0.81 -67.07
N ASN A 6 -0.79 0.25 -66.26
CA ASN A 6 0.32 0.62 -65.40
C ASN A 6 0.33 -0.33 -64.18
N PHE A 7 1.06 -1.44 -64.30
CA PHE A 7 1.14 -2.50 -63.28
C PHE A 7 1.48 -1.99 -61.88
N LYS A 8 2.23 -0.89 -61.74
CA LYS A 8 2.51 -0.26 -60.45
C LYS A 8 1.26 0.32 -59.80
N LEU A 9 0.42 1.02 -60.57
CA LEU A 9 -0.83 1.59 -60.06
C LEU A 9 -1.80 0.47 -59.64
N LEU A 10 -1.87 -0.61 -60.43
CA LEU A 10 -2.67 -1.78 -60.09
C LEU A 10 -2.19 -2.45 -58.79
N SER A 11 -0.87 -2.61 -58.59
CA SER A 11 -0.32 -3.17 -57.35
C SER A 11 -0.59 -2.29 -56.12
N TYR A 12 -0.55 -0.96 -56.26
CA TYR A 12 -0.88 -0.05 -55.16
C TYR A 12 -2.36 -0.13 -54.79
N VAL A 13 -3.25 -0.15 -55.78
CA VAL A 13 -4.71 -0.26 -55.55
C VAL A 13 -5.06 -1.60 -54.91
N VAL A 14 -4.46 -2.71 -55.36
CA VAL A 14 -4.64 -4.03 -54.76
C VAL A 14 -4.09 -4.08 -53.33
N GLY A 15 -2.93 -3.46 -53.07
CA GLY A 15 -2.36 -3.36 -51.73
C GLY A 15 -3.24 -2.60 -50.74
N ILE A 16 -3.82 -1.46 -51.16
CA ILE A 16 -4.75 -0.67 -50.34
C ILE A 16 -6.04 -1.44 -50.07
N LEU A 17 -6.58 -2.14 -51.07
CA LEU A 17 -7.76 -2.99 -50.91
C LEU A 17 -7.52 -4.13 -49.92
N LEU A 18 -6.36 -4.79 -49.99
CA LEU A 18 -5.99 -5.85 -49.04
C LEU A 18 -5.85 -5.30 -47.61
N LEU A 19 -5.26 -4.12 -47.44
CA LEU A 19 -5.12 -3.47 -46.14
C LEU A 19 -6.49 -3.07 -45.53
N MET A 20 -7.40 -2.58 -46.37
CA MET A 20 -8.78 -2.27 -45.95
C MET A 20 -9.53 -3.54 -45.52
N VAL A 21 -9.39 -4.63 -46.27
CA VAL A 21 -10.01 -5.92 -45.92
C VAL A 21 -9.46 -6.48 -44.61
N THR A 22 -8.15 -6.39 -44.36
CA THR A 22 -7.56 -6.82 -43.09
C THR A 22 -7.99 -5.95 -41.93
N ILE A 23 -8.09 -4.62 -42.09
CA ILE A 23 -8.62 -3.72 -41.05
C ILE A 23 -10.09 -4.05 -40.75
N VAL A 24 -10.92 -4.32 -41.76
CA VAL A 24 -12.33 -4.71 -41.57
C VAL A 24 -12.43 -6.08 -40.89
N GLN A 25 -11.59 -7.05 -41.27
CA GLN A 25 -11.56 -8.37 -40.61
C GLN A 25 -11.06 -8.28 -39.17
N LEU A 26 -10.05 -7.47 -38.88
CA LEU A 26 -9.56 -7.21 -37.53
C LEU A 26 -10.63 -6.51 -36.68
N ASN A 27 -11.33 -5.51 -37.22
CA ASN A 27 -12.47 -4.88 -36.54
C ASN A 27 -13.64 -5.83 -36.33
N TYR A 28 -13.91 -6.74 -37.28
CA TYR A 28 -14.93 -7.77 -37.14
C TYR A 28 -14.55 -8.81 -36.08
N LEU A 29 -13.30 -9.26 -36.05
CA LEU A 29 -12.78 -10.18 -35.04
C LEU A 29 -12.71 -9.53 -33.66
N TYR A 30 -12.31 -8.25 -33.59
CA TYR A 30 -12.33 -7.46 -32.37
C TYR A 30 -13.76 -7.33 -31.82
N LYS A 31 -14.73 -6.96 -32.67
CA LYS A 31 -16.15 -6.94 -32.29
C LYS A 31 -16.71 -8.31 -31.92
N LYS A 32 -16.25 -9.40 -32.55
CA LYS A 32 -16.70 -10.77 -32.26
C LYS A 32 -16.10 -11.32 -30.95
N ASN A 33 -14.87 -10.95 -30.62
CA ASN A 33 -14.21 -11.35 -29.37
C ASN A 33 -14.62 -10.48 -28.18
N TYR A 34 -15.07 -9.24 -28.42
CA TYR A 34 -15.62 -8.33 -27.39
C TYR A 34 -17.16 -8.24 -27.38
N SER A 35 -17.86 -8.93 -28.27
CA SER A 35 -19.29 -9.17 -28.09
C SER A 35 -19.46 -10.19 -26.97
N THR A 36 -19.95 -9.71 -25.84
CA THR A 36 -20.34 -10.49 -24.67
C THR A 36 -21.08 -11.78 -25.09
N PRO A 37 -20.77 -12.95 -24.49
CA PRO A 37 -21.56 -14.13 -24.70
C PRO A 37 -23.01 -13.82 -24.33
N ARG A 38 -23.92 -14.11 -25.27
CA ARG A 38 -25.37 -14.06 -25.05
C ARG A 38 -25.66 -14.89 -23.79
N SER A 39 -26.15 -14.22 -22.75
CA SER A 39 -26.43 -14.84 -21.47
C SER A 39 -27.58 -15.83 -21.60
N ASP A 40 -27.27 -17.12 -21.54
CA ASP A 40 -28.25 -18.08 -21.08
C ASP A 40 -28.55 -17.78 -19.61
N LYS A 41 -29.83 -17.58 -19.32
CA LYS A 41 -30.37 -17.08 -18.05
C LYS A 41 -29.85 -17.88 -16.86
N PHE A 42 -28.92 -17.30 -16.10
CA PHE A 42 -28.68 -17.61 -14.69
C PHE A 42 -29.35 -16.50 -13.87
N ASP A 43 -30.37 -16.87 -13.11
CA ASP A 43 -31.31 -16.01 -12.40
C ASP A 43 -30.72 -15.39 -11.10
N GLY A 44 -29.50 -14.86 -11.19
CA GLY A 44 -28.78 -14.23 -10.08
C GLY A 44 -27.70 -13.21 -10.49
N GLY A 45 -27.54 -12.94 -11.79
CA GLY A 45 -26.53 -12.02 -12.31
C GLY A 45 -26.94 -10.55 -12.32
N GLU A 46 -28.24 -10.23 -12.45
CA GLU A 46 -28.71 -8.84 -12.55
C GLU A 46 -28.48 -8.05 -11.24
N ASP A 47 -28.64 -8.68 -10.09
CA ASP A 47 -28.34 -8.05 -8.78
C ASP A 47 -26.84 -7.86 -8.56
N LEU A 48 -25.99 -8.75 -9.08
CA LEU A 48 -24.54 -8.60 -8.95
C LEU A 48 -24.03 -7.46 -9.85
N TYR A 49 -24.49 -7.41 -11.10
CA TYR A 49 -24.12 -6.35 -12.04
C TYR A 49 -24.72 -4.99 -11.66
N SER A 50 -25.95 -4.95 -11.12
CA SER A 50 -26.57 -3.70 -10.65
C SER A 50 -25.85 -3.15 -9.42
N ASN A 51 -25.43 -4.02 -8.49
CA ASN A 51 -24.62 -3.62 -7.33
C ASN A 51 -23.23 -3.14 -7.76
N ILE A 52 -22.52 -3.85 -8.64
CA ILE A 52 -21.22 -3.41 -9.18
C ILE A 52 -21.35 -2.04 -9.87
N LYS A 53 -22.41 -1.83 -10.66
CA LYS A 53 -22.66 -0.56 -11.36
C LYS A 53 -23.03 0.57 -10.40
N LYS A 54 -23.80 0.28 -9.34
CA LYS A 54 -24.13 1.23 -8.27
C LYS A 54 -22.92 1.60 -7.40
N TYR A 55 -21.94 0.70 -7.25
CA TYR A 55 -20.65 0.99 -6.61
C TYR A 55 -19.67 1.74 -7.51
N SER A 56 -19.71 1.51 -8.83
CA SER A 56 -19.01 2.33 -9.82
C SER A 56 -19.44 3.80 -9.79
N GLU A 57 -20.63 4.12 -9.26
CA GLU A 57 -21.14 5.49 -9.10
C GLU A 57 -20.79 6.13 -7.74
N LYS A 58 -20.26 5.37 -6.77
CA LYS A 58 -19.66 5.91 -5.55
C LYS A 58 -18.17 6.12 -5.85
N ASN A 59 -17.70 7.38 -5.87
CA ASN A 59 -16.31 7.70 -6.20
C ASN A 59 -15.34 6.74 -5.49
N GLN A 60 -14.53 6.02 -6.28
CA GLN A 60 -13.52 5.07 -5.82
C GLN A 60 -12.35 5.83 -5.19
N THR A 61 -12.61 6.48 -4.05
CA THR A 61 -11.63 7.32 -3.38
C THR A 61 -10.62 6.48 -2.60
N ILE A 62 -9.37 6.90 -2.64
CA ILE A 62 -8.25 6.23 -1.95
C ILE A 62 -7.69 7.20 -0.91
N PHE A 63 -7.65 6.78 0.35
CA PHE A 63 -6.92 7.49 1.40
C PHE A 63 -5.54 6.87 1.61
N ILE A 64 -4.49 7.67 1.47
CA ILE A 64 -3.09 7.26 1.63
C ILE A 64 -2.53 7.84 2.92
N SER A 65 -2.14 6.97 3.85
CA SER A 65 -1.44 7.30 5.09
C SER A 65 0.06 7.44 4.83
N VAL A 66 0.61 8.63 5.08
CA VAL A 66 2.02 8.97 4.87
C VAL A 66 2.61 9.57 6.15
N ALA A 67 3.54 8.85 6.76
CA ALA A 67 4.36 9.37 7.87
C ALA A 67 5.73 9.81 7.34
N SER A 68 6.10 11.07 7.61
CA SER A 68 7.36 11.66 7.18
C SER A 68 8.12 12.23 8.35
N TYR A 69 9.28 11.64 8.69
CA TYR A 69 10.19 12.18 9.67
C TYR A 69 11.39 12.81 8.97
N ARG A 70 11.36 14.14 8.83
CA ARG A 70 12.45 14.93 8.21
C ARG A 70 12.91 14.34 6.87
N ASP A 71 11.96 13.86 6.06
CA ASP A 71 12.26 13.11 4.85
C ASP A 71 12.31 14.00 3.62
N ALA A 72 13.51 14.19 3.07
CA ALA A 72 13.73 14.98 1.86
C ALA A 72 13.04 14.41 0.60
N PHE A 73 12.62 13.14 0.60
CA PHE A 73 11.90 12.52 -0.52
C PHE A 73 10.38 12.62 -0.41
N CYS A 74 9.87 13.27 0.63
CA CYS A 74 8.44 13.36 0.86
C CYS A 74 7.71 14.11 -0.26
N SER A 75 8.27 15.21 -0.77
CA SER A 75 7.68 15.94 -1.90
C SER A 75 7.72 15.15 -3.20
N ASP A 76 8.80 14.38 -3.44
CA ASP A 76 8.87 13.47 -4.59
C ASP A 76 7.78 12.40 -4.49
N THR A 77 7.60 11.80 -3.31
CA THR A 77 6.53 10.82 -3.05
C THR A 77 5.15 11.40 -3.31
N LEU A 78 4.85 12.59 -2.78
CA LEU A 78 3.58 13.27 -3.05
C LEU A 78 3.40 13.58 -4.54
N SER A 79 4.47 13.96 -5.24
CA SER A 79 4.40 14.22 -6.68
C SER A 79 4.03 12.96 -7.46
N TYR A 80 4.68 11.83 -7.19
CA TYR A 80 4.34 10.55 -7.83
C TYR A 80 2.94 10.04 -7.48
N ILE A 81 2.44 10.28 -6.26
CA ILE A 81 1.07 9.89 -5.90
C ILE A 81 0.06 10.51 -6.88
N PHE A 82 0.19 11.81 -7.17
CA PHE A 82 -0.79 12.54 -7.97
C PHE A 82 -0.47 12.56 -9.47
N GLU A 83 0.78 12.77 -9.88
CA GLU A 83 1.15 12.84 -11.30
C GLU A 83 0.92 11.51 -12.03
N ASN A 84 1.08 10.39 -11.32
CA ASN A 84 1.03 9.06 -11.92
C ASN A 84 -0.30 8.33 -11.69
N ALA A 85 -1.29 8.97 -11.05
CA ALA A 85 -2.63 8.40 -10.92
C ALA A 85 -3.46 8.65 -12.18
N ASP A 86 -4.32 7.70 -12.56
CA ASP A 86 -5.33 7.92 -13.60
C ASP A 86 -6.43 8.88 -13.11
N HIS A 87 -6.73 8.85 -11.81
CA HIS A 87 -7.78 9.64 -11.16
C HIS A 87 -7.26 10.43 -9.95
N PRO A 88 -6.34 11.40 -10.14
CA PRO A 88 -5.74 12.16 -9.04
C PRO A 88 -6.76 12.88 -8.16
N GLU A 89 -7.92 13.26 -8.71
CA GLU A 89 -9.02 13.89 -7.98
C GLU A 89 -9.64 13.00 -6.89
N ASN A 90 -9.51 11.67 -7.02
CA ASN A 90 -10.04 10.69 -6.08
C ASN A 90 -9.04 10.29 -4.98
N ILE A 91 -7.81 10.81 -5.03
CA ILE A 91 -6.74 10.44 -4.11
C ILE A 91 -6.68 11.45 -2.97
N TYR A 92 -6.70 11.00 -1.73
CA TYR A 92 -6.54 11.82 -0.54
C TYR A 92 -5.34 11.35 0.26
N VAL A 93 -4.55 12.28 0.80
CA VAL A 93 -3.36 11.95 1.60
C VAL A 93 -3.54 12.45 3.03
N GLY A 94 -3.38 11.56 4.00
CA GLY A 94 -3.15 11.90 5.40
C GLY A 94 -1.66 11.97 5.68
N LEU A 95 -1.13 13.19 5.69
CA LEU A 95 0.30 13.47 5.90
C LEU A 95 0.58 13.80 7.36
N VAL A 96 1.44 13.01 8.00
CA VAL A 96 2.05 13.36 9.28
C VAL A 96 3.47 13.81 9.03
N ASP A 97 3.68 15.11 9.14
CA ASP A 97 4.92 15.81 8.81
C ASP A 97 5.67 16.18 10.10
N GLN A 98 6.78 15.49 10.34
CA GLN A 98 7.46 15.48 11.63
C GLN A 98 8.85 16.12 11.52
N GLY A 99 9.14 17.05 12.42
CA GLY A 99 10.43 17.72 12.52
C GLY A 99 10.64 18.83 11.49
N SER A 100 9.56 19.36 10.88
CA SER A 100 9.64 20.44 9.88
C SER A 100 10.21 21.76 10.43
N GLU A 101 10.11 21.99 11.74
CA GLU A 101 10.61 23.18 12.43
C GLU A 101 12.12 23.40 12.27
N VAL A 102 12.89 22.31 12.06
CA VAL A 102 14.36 22.41 11.86
C VAL A 102 14.71 23.19 10.60
N LEU A 103 13.81 23.25 9.61
CA LEU A 103 14.03 23.96 8.36
C LEU A 103 14.07 25.48 8.54
N SER A 104 13.46 26.01 9.60
CA SER A 104 13.51 27.44 9.91
C SER A 104 14.84 27.89 10.52
N SER A 105 15.69 26.94 10.94
CA SER A 105 17.02 27.22 11.51
C SER A 105 18.18 27.12 10.50
N ILE A 106 17.89 26.74 9.26
CA ILE A 106 18.86 26.73 8.16
C ILE A 106 18.89 28.13 7.55
N PRO A 107 20.05 28.82 7.48
CA PRO A 107 20.14 30.15 6.86
C PRO A 107 19.63 30.11 5.42
N ASP A 108 18.60 30.91 5.12
CA ASP A 108 17.93 30.94 3.84
C ASP A 108 18.90 31.08 2.66
N ASN A 109 18.72 30.24 1.65
CA ASN A 109 18.87 30.73 0.28
C ASN A 109 17.48 31.21 -0.13
N LYS A 110 17.25 32.53 0.01
CA LYS A 110 15.93 33.22 -0.02
C LYS A 110 15.13 33.09 -1.33
N ASP A 111 15.56 32.26 -2.27
CA ASP A 111 14.96 32.13 -3.60
C ASP A 111 13.96 30.97 -3.73
N THR A 112 13.59 30.29 -2.63
CA THR A 112 12.76 29.05 -2.67
C THR A 112 11.51 29.04 -1.79
N GLU A 113 11.18 30.14 -1.10
CA GLU A 113 9.92 30.20 -0.34
C GLU A 113 8.72 30.34 -1.30
N ASP A 114 8.13 29.21 -1.69
CA ASP A 114 6.76 29.21 -2.21
C ASP A 114 5.80 29.46 -1.04
N PHE A 115 5.45 30.74 -0.83
CA PHE A 115 4.52 31.18 0.23
C PHE A 115 3.14 30.48 0.19
N LYS A 116 2.83 29.69 -0.85
CA LYS A 116 1.61 28.90 -0.95
C LYS A 116 1.61 27.65 -0.09
N PHE A 117 2.78 27.19 0.38
CA PHE A 117 2.92 25.95 1.14
C PHE A 117 3.71 26.10 2.45
N PRO A 118 3.49 25.21 3.44
CA PRO A 118 4.31 25.19 4.65
C PRO A 118 5.80 24.94 4.36
N ASN A 119 6.69 25.53 5.15
CA ASN A 119 8.13 25.23 5.10
C ASN A 119 8.38 23.80 5.62
N SER A 120 8.40 22.83 4.69
CA SER A 120 8.49 21.41 4.98
C SER A 120 9.13 20.66 3.81
N TYR A 121 9.87 19.58 4.10
CA TYR A 121 10.43 18.72 3.06
C TYR A 121 9.35 18.11 2.15
N CYS A 122 8.13 17.94 2.64
CA CYS A 122 7.03 17.42 1.85
C CYS A 122 6.48 18.41 0.82
N TYR A 123 6.75 19.70 0.97
CA TYR A 123 6.19 20.74 0.10
C TYR A 123 7.23 21.45 -0.78
N ARG A 124 8.52 21.22 -0.53
CA ARG A 124 9.60 21.77 -1.35
C ARG A 124 9.62 21.10 -2.73
N GLU A 125 9.63 21.91 -3.78
CA GLU A 125 9.74 21.45 -5.18
C GLU A 125 8.62 20.46 -5.60
N LEU A 126 7.42 20.60 -5.02
CA LEU A 126 6.26 19.81 -5.43
C LEU A 126 5.93 20.05 -6.92
N ARG A 127 5.69 18.95 -7.64
CA ARG A 127 5.37 18.97 -9.07
C ARG A 127 3.87 18.75 -9.34
N VAL A 128 3.03 19.17 -8.40
CA VAL A 128 1.57 18.95 -8.43
C VAL A 128 0.85 20.29 -8.43
N ASP A 129 -0.30 20.38 -9.11
CA ASP A 129 -1.16 21.56 -9.03
C ASP A 129 -1.48 21.90 -7.56
N PRO A 130 -1.17 23.13 -7.09
CA PRO A 130 -1.47 23.56 -5.74
C PRO A 130 -2.94 23.41 -5.33
N ALA A 131 -3.88 23.51 -6.28
CA ALA A 131 -5.29 23.30 -5.99
C ALA A 131 -5.57 21.87 -5.51
N ILE A 132 -4.97 20.87 -6.16
CA ILE A 132 -5.07 19.45 -5.75
C ILE A 132 -4.45 19.27 -4.37
N ILE A 133 -3.27 19.84 -4.12
CA ILE A 133 -2.61 19.72 -2.82
C ILE A 133 -3.49 20.32 -1.70
N GLN A 134 -4.09 21.49 -1.92
CA GLN A 134 -4.95 22.16 -0.95
C GLN A 134 -6.25 21.38 -0.67
N SER A 135 -6.83 20.72 -1.67
CA SER A 135 -8.08 19.97 -1.50
C SER A 135 -7.87 18.54 -1.00
N ASN A 136 -6.76 17.91 -1.38
CA ASN A 136 -6.59 16.46 -1.25
C ASN A 136 -5.51 16.05 -0.23
N VAL A 137 -4.64 16.95 0.21
CA VAL A 137 -3.65 16.67 1.27
C VAL A 137 -4.12 17.24 2.61
N ARG A 138 -4.29 16.36 3.60
CA ARG A 138 -4.63 16.70 4.98
C ARG A 138 -3.37 16.51 5.82
N ARG A 139 -2.97 17.53 6.59
CA ARG A 139 -1.68 17.54 7.29
C ARG A 139 -1.83 17.65 8.80
N ILE A 140 -1.08 16.83 9.53
CA ILE A 140 -0.70 17.05 10.93
C ILE A 140 0.80 17.33 10.96
N ALA A 141 1.19 18.38 11.67
CA ALA A 141 2.60 18.72 11.88
C ALA A 141 3.00 18.37 13.31
N LEU A 142 4.16 17.74 13.48
CA LEU A 142 4.74 17.46 14.80
C LEU A 142 6.16 18.01 14.86
N THR A 143 6.56 18.47 16.03
CA THR A 143 7.97 18.70 16.34
C THR A 143 8.73 17.38 16.54
N ILE A 144 10.05 17.44 16.57
CA ILE A 144 10.92 16.31 16.96
C ILE A 144 10.50 15.75 18.33
N GLU A 145 10.20 16.61 19.31
CA GLU A 145 9.84 16.20 20.66
C GLU A 145 8.47 15.49 20.72
N GLU A 146 7.51 15.94 19.90
CA GLU A 146 6.18 15.32 19.81
C GLU A 146 6.20 14.00 19.01
N SER A 147 7.25 13.76 18.24
CA SER A 147 7.39 12.57 17.40
C SER A 147 7.68 11.32 18.24
N LYS A 148 6.88 10.26 18.03
CA LYS A 148 6.97 9.00 18.80
C LYS A 148 7.08 7.78 17.89
N GLY A 149 7.85 7.90 16.81
CA GLY A 149 8.09 6.82 15.85
C GLY A 149 6.93 6.55 14.88
N PRO A 150 7.09 5.55 13.99
CA PRO A 150 6.22 5.37 12.84
C PRO A 150 4.82 4.88 13.20
N THR A 151 4.66 4.00 14.19
CA THR A 151 3.35 3.52 14.64
C THR A 151 2.43 4.65 15.09
N TYR A 152 2.96 5.58 15.90
CA TYR A 152 2.22 6.74 16.37
C TYR A 152 1.88 7.69 15.22
N ALA A 153 2.84 7.92 14.31
CA ALA A 153 2.62 8.74 13.13
C ALA A 153 1.54 8.13 12.21
N ARG A 154 1.54 6.80 12.01
CA ARG A 154 0.52 6.10 11.22
C ARG A 154 -0.85 6.18 11.89
N TYR A 155 -0.93 6.03 13.22
CA TYR A 155 -2.16 6.28 13.96
C TYR A 155 -2.68 7.71 13.68
N LEU A 156 -1.84 8.72 13.85
CA LEU A 156 -2.23 10.12 13.61
C LEU A 156 -2.70 10.35 12.17
N ALA A 157 -2.02 9.75 11.19
CA ALA A 157 -2.44 9.82 9.79
C ALA A 157 -3.85 9.25 9.62
N THR A 158 -4.18 8.13 10.26
CA THR A 158 -5.51 7.52 10.17
C THR A 158 -6.62 8.40 10.78
N THR A 159 -6.31 9.33 11.68
CA THR A 159 -7.30 10.29 12.20
C THR A 159 -7.76 11.31 11.15
N LEU A 160 -7.03 11.42 10.03
CA LEU A 160 -7.35 12.30 8.91
C LEU A 160 -8.24 11.62 7.85
N TYR A 161 -8.51 10.33 7.99
CA TYR A 161 -9.43 9.57 7.13
C TYR A 161 -10.87 10.10 7.26
N ARG A 162 -11.59 10.19 6.14
CA ARG A 162 -12.97 10.71 6.06
C ARG A 162 -13.87 9.77 5.27
N ASN A 163 -13.76 8.48 5.53
CA ASN A 163 -14.61 7.45 4.92
C ASN A 163 -14.35 7.22 3.42
N GLU A 164 -13.11 7.39 2.97
CA GLU A 164 -12.68 7.00 1.63
C GLU A 164 -12.85 5.49 1.39
N SER A 165 -13.11 5.10 0.15
CA SER A 165 -13.44 3.69 -0.17
C SER A 165 -12.28 2.73 0.12
N TYR A 166 -11.05 3.16 -0.15
CA TYR A 166 -9.84 2.37 0.04
C TYR A 166 -8.88 3.06 1.01
N PHE A 167 -8.06 2.24 1.67
CA PHE A 167 -6.97 2.67 2.53
C PHE A 167 -5.65 2.13 1.98
N MET A 168 -4.64 2.98 1.94
CA MET A 168 -3.28 2.61 1.61
C MET A 168 -2.32 3.16 2.67
N GLN A 169 -1.39 2.34 3.10
CA GLN A 169 -0.25 2.77 3.92
C GLN A 169 1.00 2.73 3.06
N ILE A 170 1.81 3.79 3.09
CA ILE A 170 3.14 3.82 2.46
C ILE A 170 4.20 4.46 3.37
N ASP A 171 5.47 4.29 3.01
CA ASP A 171 6.56 5.12 3.49
C ASP A 171 6.72 6.39 2.63
N SER A 172 7.31 7.46 3.20
CA SER A 172 7.44 8.81 2.61
C SER A 172 8.56 8.97 1.57
N HIS A 173 9.09 7.87 1.05
CA HIS A 173 10.15 7.81 0.05
C HIS A 173 9.83 6.70 -0.97
N THR A 174 8.66 6.86 -1.58
CA THR A 174 8.00 5.89 -2.46
C THR A 174 7.66 6.53 -3.79
N ARG A 175 7.98 5.86 -4.90
CA ARG A 175 7.56 6.27 -6.26
C ARG A 175 6.51 5.31 -6.78
N PHE A 176 5.54 5.83 -7.53
CA PHE A 176 4.40 5.07 -8.04
C PHE A 176 4.52 4.87 -9.54
N MET A 177 4.16 3.69 -10.05
CA MET A 177 4.06 3.50 -11.50
C MET A 177 2.93 4.35 -12.09
N ASP A 178 2.97 4.61 -13.39
CA ASP A 178 1.86 5.25 -14.10
C ASP A 178 0.59 4.36 -14.04
N GLY A 179 -0.57 4.96 -13.75
CA GLY A 179 -1.86 4.26 -13.61
C GLY A 179 -1.96 3.35 -12.38
N TRP A 180 -1.19 3.64 -11.32
CA TRP A 180 -1.09 2.76 -10.14
C TRP A 180 -2.44 2.54 -9.43
N ASP A 181 -3.31 3.53 -9.42
CA ASP A 181 -4.59 3.53 -8.71
C ASP A 181 -5.57 2.54 -9.35
N THR A 182 -5.74 2.64 -10.68
CA THR A 182 -6.51 1.68 -11.47
C THR A 182 -5.93 0.28 -11.34
N ALA A 183 -4.60 0.13 -11.40
CA ALA A 183 -3.94 -1.16 -11.28
C ALA A 183 -4.20 -1.83 -9.92
N LEU A 184 -4.02 -1.10 -8.81
CA LEU A 184 -4.24 -1.64 -7.46
C LEU A 184 -5.71 -1.96 -7.19
N ILE A 185 -6.65 -1.13 -7.66
CA ILE A 185 -8.08 -1.42 -7.53
C ILE A 185 -8.43 -2.71 -8.29
N ASN A 186 -7.95 -2.87 -9.52
CA ASN A 186 -8.19 -4.07 -10.31
C ASN A 186 -7.64 -5.32 -9.62
N ASP A 187 -6.38 -5.29 -9.19
CA ASP A 187 -5.77 -6.39 -8.44
C ASP A 187 -6.56 -6.72 -7.18
N TYR A 188 -6.99 -5.69 -6.44
CA TYR A 188 -7.74 -5.87 -5.22
C TYR A 188 -9.07 -6.59 -5.49
N TRP A 189 -9.80 -6.23 -6.54
CA TRP A 189 -11.04 -6.95 -6.90
C TRP A 189 -10.81 -8.38 -7.40
N LEU A 190 -9.64 -8.69 -7.96
CA LEU A 190 -9.28 -10.08 -8.32
C LEU A 190 -9.13 -10.99 -7.09
N THR A 191 -8.94 -10.46 -5.88
CA THR A 191 -8.88 -11.28 -4.67
C THR A 191 -10.26 -11.74 -4.19
N ARG A 192 -11.36 -11.21 -4.77
CA ARG A 192 -12.71 -11.36 -4.24
C ARG A 192 -13.18 -12.81 -4.05
N SER A 193 -12.72 -13.73 -4.91
CA SER A 193 -13.04 -15.17 -4.84
C SER A 193 -12.21 -15.93 -3.81
N GLN A 194 -11.14 -15.31 -3.30
CA GLN A 194 -10.17 -15.89 -2.36
C GLN A 194 -10.25 -15.27 -0.96
N SER A 195 -11.13 -14.29 -0.76
CA SER A 195 -11.27 -13.54 0.49
C SER A 195 -12.72 -13.52 0.99
N ASN A 196 -12.89 -13.27 2.28
CA ASN A 196 -14.20 -12.98 2.84
C ASN A 196 -14.81 -11.71 2.24
N VAL A 197 -16.13 -11.58 2.34
CA VAL A 197 -16.87 -10.39 1.90
C VAL A 197 -16.94 -9.40 3.04
N GLY A 198 -16.48 -8.18 2.79
CA GLY A 198 -16.58 -7.06 3.71
C GLY A 198 -17.78 -6.16 3.42
N ALA A 199 -17.72 -4.97 4.00
CA ALA A 199 -18.68 -3.91 3.72
C ALA A 199 -18.78 -3.67 2.20
N ASN A 200 -19.98 -3.33 1.74
CA ASN A 200 -20.22 -2.95 0.35
C ASN A 200 -19.85 -4.01 -0.71
N GLY A 201 -19.73 -5.28 -0.30
CA GLY A 201 -19.34 -6.37 -1.20
C GLY A 201 -17.84 -6.40 -1.53
N MET A 202 -17.04 -5.52 -0.91
CA MET A 202 -15.60 -5.43 -1.12
C MET A 202 -14.86 -6.65 -0.52
N PRO A 203 -13.76 -7.10 -1.12
CA PRO A 203 -12.87 -8.13 -0.54
C PRO A 203 -12.32 -7.72 0.84
N ARG A 204 -12.43 -8.57 1.86
CA ARG A 204 -11.53 -8.45 3.04
C ARG A 204 -10.15 -8.99 2.66
N ALA A 205 -9.44 -8.22 1.86
CA ALA A 205 -8.13 -8.54 1.33
C ALA A 205 -7.15 -7.38 1.56
N VAL A 206 -5.87 -7.71 1.58
CA VAL A 206 -4.78 -6.73 1.67
C VAL A 206 -3.80 -7.06 0.56
N LEU A 207 -3.56 -6.13 -0.36
CA LEU A 207 -2.43 -6.21 -1.28
C LEU A 207 -1.19 -5.67 -0.56
N THR A 208 -0.10 -6.42 -0.54
CA THR A 208 1.07 -6.11 0.28
C THR A 208 2.32 -6.76 -0.28
N TYR A 209 3.44 -6.04 -0.23
CA TYR A 209 4.76 -6.54 -0.57
C TYR A 209 5.82 -5.54 -0.10
N TYR A 210 7.09 -5.96 -0.08
CA TYR A 210 8.21 -5.03 0.02
C TYR A 210 8.57 -4.56 -1.38
N PRO A 211 8.40 -3.26 -1.71
CA PRO A 211 8.59 -2.77 -3.07
C PRO A 211 9.98 -3.02 -3.63
N ARG A 212 10.13 -2.99 -4.96
CA ARG A 212 11.46 -2.97 -5.58
C ARG A 212 12.16 -1.65 -5.26
N ALA A 213 13.49 -1.68 -5.18
CA ALA A 213 14.28 -0.49 -4.92
C ALA A 213 14.32 0.45 -6.14
N PHE A 214 14.31 1.77 -5.91
CA PHE A 214 14.74 2.75 -6.92
C PHE A 214 16.05 3.44 -6.51
N ASN A 215 16.77 3.97 -7.50
CA ASN A 215 17.99 4.75 -7.27
C ASN A 215 17.64 6.23 -7.15
N ALA A 216 17.80 6.80 -5.95
CA ALA A 216 17.51 8.21 -5.70
C ALA A 216 18.38 9.21 -6.49
N SER A 217 19.55 8.79 -6.98
CA SER A 217 20.40 9.62 -7.84
C SER A 217 19.91 9.71 -9.29
N LEU A 218 18.90 8.91 -9.67
CA LEU A 218 18.30 8.92 -10.99
C LEU A 218 16.87 9.46 -10.92
N PRO A 219 16.46 10.34 -11.86
CA PRO A 219 15.07 10.74 -11.98
C PRO A 219 14.22 9.57 -12.51
N GLY A 220 12.92 9.63 -12.30
CA GLY A 220 11.99 8.66 -12.88
C GLY A 220 11.82 7.37 -12.09
N LEU A 221 11.13 6.43 -12.73
CA LEU A 221 10.93 5.06 -12.25
C LEU A 221 12.09 4.16 -12.65
N PRO A 222 12.38 3.10 -11.87
CA PRO A 222 13.34 2.09 -12.32
C PRO A 222 12.82 1.35 -13.55
N ASP A 223 13.73 0.82 -14.36
CA ASP A 223 13.39 -0.07 -15.47
C ASP A 223 12.83 -1.39 -14.92
N ASP A 224 11.56 -1.64 -15.19
CA ASP A 224 10.82 -2.79 -14.68
C ASP A 224 9.82 -3.29 -15.72
N ASP A 225 10.09 -4.47 -16.28
CA ASP A 225 9.24 -5.14 -17.26
C ASP A 225 8.03 -5.85 -16.63
N GLN A 226 7.86 -5.70 -15.30
CA GLN A 226 6.79 -6.31 -14.51
C GLN A 226 6.79 -7.85 -14.55
N SER A 227 7.86 -8.49 -15.02
CA SER A 227 7.96 -9.95 -15.08
C SER A 227 8.20 -10.60 -13.71
N GLN A 228 8.64 -9.80 -12.74
CA GLN A 228 8.94 -10.24 -11.38
C GLN A 228 8.39 -9.26 -10.33
N VAL A 229 7.70 -9.80 -9.34
CA VAL A 229 7.09 -9.03 -8.24
C VAL A 229 7.52 -9.63 -6.90
N PRO A 230 7.98 -8.82 -5.93
CA PRO A 230 8.29 -9.30 -4.59
C PRO A 230 7.07 -9.88 -3.88
N ARG A 231 7.26 -10.96 -3.11
CA ARG A 231 6.26 -11.48 -2.19
C ARG A 231 6.86 -11.70 -0.82
N ILE A 232 6.16 -11.27 0.22
CA ILE A 232 6.57 -11.49 1.61
C ILE A 232 6.15 -12.89 2.02
N CYS A 233 7.09 -13.81 2.16
CA CYS A 233 6.78 -15.22 2.37
C CYS A 233 7.66 -15.90 3.42
N GLN A 234 8.51 -15.15 4.14
CA GLN A 234 9.32 -15.67 5.23
C GLN A 234 9.28 -14.74 6.44
N GLY A 235 8.96 -15.31 7.61
CA GLY A 235 9.18 -14.70 8.91
C GLY A 235 10.45 -15.23 9.57
N VAL A 236 11.19 -14.36 10.25
CA VAL A 236 12.42 -14.68 11.00
C VAL A 236 12.33 -14.04 12.37
N PHE A 237 12.53 -14.82 13.42
CA PHE A 237 12.58 -14.26 14.78
C PHE A 237 13.93 -13.61 15.03
N ASN A 238 13.92 -12.36 15.52
CA ASN A 238 15.11 -11.67 15.96
C ASN A 238 15.49 -12.06 17.40
N GLU A 239 16.59 -11.50 17.90
CA GLU A 239 17.10 -11.77 19.26
C GLU A 239 16.11 -11.37 20.37
N LYS A 240 15.23 -10.40 20.10
CA LYS A 240 14.21 -9.93 21.05
C LYS A 240 12.98 -10.85 21.08
N GLY A 241 12.96 -11.92 20.27
CA GLY A 241 11.85 -12.87 20.19
C GLY A 241 10.65 -12.36 19.41
N ILE A 242 10.82 -11.33 18.57
CA ILE A 242 9.77 -10.84 17.66
C ILE A 242 10.11 -11.22 16.22
N MET A 243 9.07 -11.40 15.40
CA MET A 243 9.23 -11.75 14.00
C MET A 243 9.48 -10.50 13.14
N THR A 244 10.52 -10.55 12.32
CA THR A 244 10.76 -9.68 11.17
C THR A 244 10.50 -10.44 9.88
N LEU A 245 10.23 -9.74 8.79
CA LEU A 245 9.77 -10.37 7.54
C LEU A 245 10.84 -10.27 6.46
N ARG A 246 10.75 -11.17 5.48
CA ARG A 246 11.58 -11.15 4.27
C ARG A 246 10.71 -11.38 3.05
N SER A 247 11.05 -10.65 1.98
CA SER A 247 10.47 -10.80 0.67
C SER A 247 11.45 -11.49 -0.29
N PHE A 248 10.89 -12.16 -1.28
CA PHE A 248 11.63 -12.74 -2.39
C PHE A 248 11.08 -12.21 -3.70
N ILE A 249 11.97 -11.90 -4.64
CA ILE A 249 11.60 -11.52 -6.01
C ILE A 249 11.18 -12.80 -6.74
N LEU A 250 9.89 -12.91 -7.05
CA LEU A 250 9.30 -14.09 -7.68
C LEU A 250 8.76 -13.72 -9.05
N LYS A 251 8.51 -14.72 -9.91
CA LYS A 251 7.79 -14.50 -11.17
C LYS A 251 6.42 -13.89 -10.88
N ALA A 252 6.07 -12.82 -11.61
CA ALA A 252 4.77 -12.18 -11.54
C ALA A 252 3.65 -13.20 -11.76
N SER A 253 2.60 -13.10 -10.95
CA SER A 253 1.41 -13.94 -11.06
C SER A 253 0.31 -13.23 -11.84
N VAL A 254 -0.52 -14.01 -12.53
CA VAL A 254 -1.65 -13.47 -13.32
C VAL A 254 -2.80 -12.96 -12.45
N ILE A 255 -2.90 -13.49 -11.23
CA ILE A 255 -3.82 -13.02 -10.18
C ILE A 255 -3.02 -12.82 -8.89
N PRO A 256 -3.47 -11.97 -7.96
CA PRO A 256 -2.79 -11.81 -6.68
C PRO A 256 -2.68 -13.15 -5.95
N LYS A 257 -1.51 -13.40 -5.38
CA LYS A 257 -1.20 -14.67 -4.70
C LYS A 257 -1.12 -14.47 -3.20
N GLU A 258 -1.80 -15.35 -2.46
CA GLU A 258 -1.83 -15.29 -1.01
C GLU A 258 -0.41 -15.33 -0.42
N CYS A 259 -0.19 -14.52 0.62
CA CYS A 259 1.04 -14.44 1.37
C CYS A 259 0.76 -14.35 2.88
N PRO A 260 1.73 -14.75 3.74
CA PRO A 260 1.51 -14.82 5.18
C PRO A 260 1.43 -13.48 5.92
N PHE A 261 2.02 -12.40 5.39
CA PHE A 261 2.28 -11.20 6.18
C PHE A 261 1.95 -9.89 5.45
N ILE A 262 1.63 -8.85 6.24
CA ILE A 262 1.47 -7.46 5.79
C ILE A 262 2.78 -6.69 6.01
N ALA A 263 3.19 -5.92 5.02
CA ALA A 263 4.28 -4.95 5.11
C ALA A 263 3.77 -3.65 5.72
N ALA A 264 4.55 -3.01 6.58
CA ALA A 264 4.17 -1.70 7.11
C ALA A 264 4.46 -0.55 6.13
N GLY A 265 5.45 -0.73 5.24
CA GLY A 265 5.88 0.29 4.28
C GLY A 265 5.08 0.34 2.98
N PHE A 266 4.26 -0.69 2.70
CA PHE A 266 3.27 -0.67 1.62
C PHE A 266 2.17 -1.71 1.88
N PHE A 267 0.91 -1.25 1.98
CA PHE A 267 -0.24 -2.12 1.76
C PHE A 267 -1.48 -1.34 1.28
N PHE A 268 -2.39 -2.04 0.59
CA PHE A 268 -3.64 -1.49 0.06
C PHE A 268 -4.83 -2.39 0.43
N THR A 269 -5.93 -1.81 0.92
CA THR A 269 -7.12 -2.52 1.41
C THR A 269 -8.37 -1.63 1.35
N SER A 270 -9.54 -2.15 1.71
CA SER A 270 -10.76 -1.35 1.93
C SER A 270 -10.63 -0.42 3.13
N GLY A 271 -11.30 0.73 3.08
CA GLY A 271 -11.44 1.65 4.23
C GLY A 271 -12.07 1.00 5.48
N GLU A 272 -12.87 -0.06 5.34
CA GLU A 272 -13.42 -0.87 6.45
C GLU A 272 -12.33 -1.36 7.42
N ALA A 273 -11.08 -1.55 6.93
CA ALA A 273 -9.96 -1.98 7.76
C ALA A 273 -9.68 -1.02 8.93
N LEU A 274 -9.87 0.29 8.75
CA LEU A 274 -9.62 1.28 9.80
C LEU A 274 -10.65 1.24 10.93
N GLU A 275 -11.89 0.82 10.62
CA GLU A 275 -12.93 0.62 11.63
C GLU A 275 -12.72 -0.70 12.39
N LEU A 276 -12.41 -1.78 11.67
CA LEU A 276 -12.27 -3.11 12.26
C LEU A 276 -10.94 -3.33 12.99
N VAL A 277 -9.87 -2.70 12.49
CA VAL A 277 -8.49 -2.88 12.99
C VAL A 277 -7.81 -1.50 13.08
N PRO A 278 -8.23 -0.66 14.04
CA PRO A 278 -7.64 0.66 14.21
C PRO A 278 -6.18 0.56 14.60
N PHE A 279 -5.36 1.52 14.12
CA PHE A 279 -3.99 1.67 14.57
C PHE A 279 -3.95 2.03 16.06
N ASP A 280 -3.00 1.45 16.79
CA ASP A 280 -2.89 1.61 18.24
C ASP A 280 -1.99 2.82 18.57
N PRO A 281 -2.53 3.89 19.22
CA PRO A 281 -1.74 5.07 19.59
C PRO A 281 -0.75 4.80 20.72
N HIS A 282 -0.88 3.68 21.43
CA HIS A 282 -0.09 3.30 22.58
C HIS A 282 0.98 2.27 22.21
N LEU A 283 1.70 2.52 21.11
CA LEU A 283 2.88 1.76 20.66
C LEU A 283 4.06 2.70 20.32
N PRO A 284 4.43 3.66 21.18
CA PRO A 284 5.47 4.63 20.86
C PRO A 284 6.78 3.95 20.49
N ASN A 285 7.43 4.47 19.45
CA ASN A 285 8.75 4.07 18.98
C ASN A 285 8.89 2.60 18.54
N LEU A 286 7.77 1.88 18.38
CA LEU A 286 7.78 0.56 17.78
C LEU A 286 8.15 0.68 16.30
N PHE A 287 9.09 -0.15 15.86
CA PHE A 287 9.52 -0.26 14.46
C PHE A 287 9.47 -1.73 14.04
N GLU A 288 10.24 -2.59 14.73
CA GLU A 288 10.14 -4.03 14.57
C GLU A 288 8.96 -4.58 15.38
N GLY A 289 8.11 -5.40 14.75
CA GLY A 289 6.99 -6.09 15.39
C GLY A 289 5.60 -5.52 15.08
N GLU A 290 5.51 -4.30 14.57
CA GLU A 290 4.23 -3.71 14.18
C GLU A 290 3.57 -4.49 13.02
N GLU A 291 4.37 -5.00 12.08
CA GLU A 291 3.90 -5.72 10.90
C GLU A 291 3.18 -7.02 11.28
N ILE A 292 3.80 -7.83 12.16
CA ILE A 292 3.20 -9.08 12.61
C ILE A 292 2.00 -8.84 13.54
N LEU A 293 2.04 -7.78 14.37
CA LEU A 293 0.90 -7.38 15.19
C LEU A 293 -0.30 -7.03 14.30
N TYR A 294 -0.11 -6.16 13.32
CA TYR A 294 -1.18 -5.70 12.45
C TYR A 294 -1.72 -6.85 11.58
N THR A 295 -0.83 -7.70 11.06
CA THR A 295 -1.19 -8.92 10.33
C THR A 295 -2.13 -9.82 11.14
N ALA A 296 -1.76 -10.14 12.40
CA ALA A 296 -2.55 -11.02 13.25
C ALA A 296 -3.93 -10.43 13.57
N ARG A 297 -4.00 -9.12 13.85
CA ARG A 297 -5.28 -8.41 14.10
C ARG A 297 -6.16 -8.38 12.85
N MET A 298 -5.59 -8.14 11.67
CA MET A 298 -6.30 -8.19 10.39
C MET A 298 -6.84 -9.60 10.09
N TYR A 299 -6.04 -10.63 10.37
CA TYR A 299 -6.48 -12.02 10.19
C TYR A 299 -7.70 -12.35 11.07
N GLU A 300 -7.69 -11.92 12.34
CA GLU A 300 -8.81 -12.13 13.27
C GLU A 300 -10.11 -11.49 12.78
N LYS A 301 -10.05 -10.37 12.04
CA LYS A 301 -11.21 -9.74 11.39
C LYS A 301 -11.58 -10.34 10.03
N GLY A 302 -10.92 -11.43 9.64
CA GLY A 302 -11.22 -12.19 8.44
C GLY A 302 -10.55 -11.68 7.18
N PHE A 303 -9.54 -10.80 7.29
CA PHE A 303 -8.72 -10.40 6.14
C PHE A 303 -7.78 -11.52 5.68
N ARG A 304 -7.44 -11.50 4.40
CA ARG A 304 -6.40 -12.32 3.76
C ARG A 304 -5.41 -11.43 3.04
N PHE A 305 -4.17 -11.88 2.88
CA PHE A 305 -3.08 -11.04 2.39
C PHE A 305 -2.53 -11.60 1.09
N PHE A 306 -2.23 -10.72 0.14
CA PHE A 306 -1.84 -11.12 -1.21
C PHE A 306 -0.69 -10.26 -1.71
N GLY A 307 0.29 -10.90 -2.35
CA GLY A 307 1.22 -10.20 -3.22
C GLY A 307 0.50 -9.79 -4.51
N PRO A 308 0.67 -8.54 -4.99
CA PRO A 308 0.03 -8.07 -6.22
C PRO A 308 0.61 -8.74 -7.46
N THR A 309 -0.01 -8.47 -8.61
CA THR A 309 0.42 -8.93 -9.93
C THR A 309 1.46 -8.00 -10.56
N LEU A 310 1.59 -6.77 -10.06
CA LEU A 310 2.49 -5.72 -10.55
C LEU A 310 3.23 -5.02 -9.39
N ASN A 311 4.42 -4.50 -9.67
CA ASN A 311 5.12 -3.52 -8.85
C ASN A 311 4.45 -2.14 -9.02
N ALA A 312 3.36 -1.91 -8.30
CA ALA A 312 2.66 -0.63 -8.27
C ALA A 312 3.48 0.52 -7.68
N VAL A 313 4.44 0.21 -6.80
CA VAL A 313 5.29 1.17 -6.11
C VAL A 313 6.73 0.68 -6.04
N PHE A 314 7.63 1.63 -5.82
CA PHE A 314 9.07 1.45 -5.65
C PHE A 314 9.54 2.24 -4.45
N HIS A 315 10.53 1.72 -3.73
CA HIS A 315 10.94 2.28 -2.44
C HIS A 315 12.43 2.64 -2.43
N PHE A 316 12.80 3.77 -1.80
CA PHE A 316 14.21 4.12 -1.61
C PHE A 316 14.80 3.42 -0.39
N TYR A 317 15.41 2.26 -0.60
CA TYR A 317 16.12 1.54 0.46
C TYR A 317 17.49 2.15 0.76
N THR A 318 17.97 1.97 1.99
CA THR A 318 19.29 2.42 2.47
C THR A 318 19.49 3.93 2.45
N ARG A 319 18.77 4.63 3.32
CA ARG A 319 18.89 6.08 3.59
C ARG A 319 20.06 6.40 4.52
N SER A 320 21.28 6.18 4.03
CA SER A 320 22.52 6.48 4.77
C SER A 320 22.64 7.98 5.05
N GLY A 321 22.97 8.35 6.29
CA GLY A 321 23.11 9.74 6.72
C GLY A 321 21.80 10.54 6.85
N SER A 322 20.64 9.95 6.54
CA SER A 322 19.35 10.60 6.83
C SER A 322 19.03 10.54 8.32
N PRO A 323 18.47 11.60 8.92
CA PRO A 323 18.12 11.63 10.33
C PRO A 323 17.13 10.51 10.65
N LYS A 324 17.37 9.82 11.76
CA LYS A 324 16.46 8.80 12.27
C LYS A 324 15.79 9.28 13.55
N PHE A 325 14.50 9.01 13.68
CA PHE A 325 13.74 9.45 14.85
C PHE A 325 14.29 8.89 16.18
N TRP A 326 14.97 7.73 16.13
CA TRP A 326 15.62 7.15 17.31
C TRP A 326 16.94 7.82 17.68
N GLU A 327 17.60 8.55 16.77
CA GLU A 327 18.83 9.31 17.06
C GLU A 327 18.52 10.56 17.88
N ASP A 328 17.34 11.14 17.68
CA ASP A 328 16.90 12.37 18.35
C ASP A 328 16.18 12.09 19.70
N ASN A 329 15.86 10.83 20.02
CA ASN A 329 15.10 10.45 21.21
C ASN A 329 15.93 9.61 22.21
N LYS A 330 16.33 10.22 23.33
CA LYS A 330 17.12 9.57 24.39
C LYS A 330 16.39 8.42 25.11
N GLU A 331 15.07 8.44 25.14
CA GLU A 331 14.22 7.42 25.78
C GLU A 331 13.64 6.42 24.77
N TYR A 332 14.16 6.42 23.53
CA TYR A 332 13.72 5.54 22.45
C TYR A 332 13.69 4.08 22.90
N TYR A 333 14.81 3.55 23.41
CA TYR A 333 14.91 2.14 23.76
C TYR A 333 13.93 1.71 24.83
N LYS A 334 13.71 2.55 25.86
CA LYS A 334 12.79 2.26 26.96
C LYS A 334 11.36 2.13 26.46
N SER A 335 10.89 3.13 25.71
CA SER A 335 9.52 3.16 25.17
C SER A 335 9.30 2.09 24.09
N MET A 336 10.28 1.87 23.21
CA MET A 336 10.25 0.78 22.22
C MET A 336 10.13 -0.59 22.88
N MET A 337 10.89 -0.86 23.95
CA MET A 337 10.79 -2.14 24.66
C MET A 337 9.42 -2.32 25.32
N GLN A 338 8.82 -1.28 25.89
CA GLN A 338 7.45 -1.37 26.44
C GLN A 338 6.43 -1.71 25.34
N SER A 339 6.53 -1.05 24.18
CA SER A 339 5.69 -1.35 23.01
C SER A 339 5.88 -2.80 22.54
N LEU A 340 7.12 -3.29 22.54
CA LEU A 340 7.43 -4.67 22.14
C LEU A 340 6.82 -5.69 23.10
N GLU A 341 6.87 -5.46 24.41
CA GLU A 341 6.25 -6.36 25.39
C GLU A 341 4.72 -6.37 25.26
N LYS A 342 4.10 -5.22 24.99
CA LYS A 342 2.67 -5.17 24.65
C LYS A 342 2.35 -5.96 23.39
N VAL A 343 3.15 -5.84 22.33
CA VAL A 343 3.00 -6.62 21.09
C VAL A 343 3.06 -8.12 21.39
N LYS A 344 4.07 -8.57 22.13
CA LYS A 344 4.19 -9.98 22.55
C LYS A 344 2.97 -10.44 23.33
N TYR A 345 2.48 -9.63 24.26
CA TYR A 345 1.27 -9.95 25.03
C TYR A 345 0.03 -10.09 24.13
N ILE A 346 -0.19 -9.17 23.20
CA ILE A 346 -1.31 -9.27 22.24
C ILE A 346 -1.19 -10.54 21.38
N LEU A 347 0.03 -10.89 20.95
CA LEU A 347 0.31 -12.09 20.14
C LEU A 347 0.33 -13.41 20.95
N GLY A 348 0.30 -13.35 22.28
CA GLY A 348 0.45 -14.54 23.13
C GLY A 348 1.90 -15.08 23.21
N TRP A 349 2.89 -14.25 22.88
CA TRP A 349 4.33 -14.56 22.89
C TRP A 349 5.03 -14.04 24.15
N ASN A 350 4.28 -13.88 25.23
CA ASN A 350 4.70 -13.30 26.50
C ASN A 350 5.20 -14.34 27.52
N ASP A 351 5.37 -15.60 27.11
CA ASP A 351 5.84 -16.69 27.98
C ASP A 351 5.06 -16.82 29.31
N GLY A 352 3.75 -16.50 29.27
CA GLY A 352 2.87 -16.53 30.45
C GLY A 352 2.97 -15.31 31.37
N ILE A 353 3.82 -14.32 31.07
CA ILE A 353 3.99 -13.10 31.86
C ILE A 353 2.81 -12.16 31.58
N THR A 354 2.01 -11.87 32.62
CA THR A 354 0.90 -10.91 32.51
C THR A 354 1.40 -9.50 32.84
N PRO A 355 1.17 -8.50 31.97
CA PRO A 355 1.60 -7.13 32.23
C PRO A 355 0.70 -6.43 33.27
N ASP A 356 1.21 -5.34 33.82
CA ASP A 356 0.40 -4.42 34.61
C ASP A 356 -0.52 -3.59 33.69
N MET A 357 -1.81 -3.94 33.68
CA MET A 357 -2.83 -3.31 32.85
C MET A 357 -3.13 -1.86 33.25
N THR A 358 -2.61 -1.37 34.38
CA THR A 358 -2.75 0.05 34.79
C THR A 358 -1.76 0.98 34.09
N ASN A 359 -0.72 0.43 33.44
CA ASN A 359 0.24 1.21 32.68
C ASN A 359 -0.41 1.88 31.47
N GLU A 360 -0.06 3.15 31.21
CA GLU A 360 -0.60 3.98 30.12
C GLU A 360 -0.52 3.32 28.74
N ILE A 361 0.44 2.43 28.52
CA ILE A 361 0.56 1.71 27.25
C ILE A 361 -0.60 0.74 26.99
N TYR A 362 -1.35 0.34 28.03
CA TYR A 362 -2.53 -0.52 27.94
C TYR A 362 -3.85 0.26 28.03
N LEU A 363 -3.82 1.60 27.88
CA LEU A 363 -5.04 2.37 27.75
C LEU A 363 -5.87 1.88 26.56
N GLU A 364 -7.18 1.78 26.79
CA GLU A 364 -8.16 1.27 25.82
C GLU A 364 -7.77 -0.08 25.18
N PHE A 365 -7.04 -0.94 25.92
CA PHE A 365 -6.47 -2.19 25.41
C PHE A 365 -7.46 -3.05 24.61
N ASP A 366 -8.72 -3.11 25.05
CA ASP A 366 -9.78 -3.87 24.37
C ASP A 366 -10.00 -3.44 22.92
N LYS A 367 -9.71 -2.19 22.54
CA LYS A 367 -9.81 -1.73 21.14
C LYS A 367 -8.70 -2.29 20.25
N TYR A 368 -7.54 -2.58 20.84
CA TYR A 368 -6.30 -2.85 20.11
C TYR A 368 -5.79 -4.29 20.26
N THR A 369 -6.40 -5.09 21.13
CA THR A 369 -6.06 -6.49 21.34
C THR A 369 -6.72 -7.43 20.32
N ILE A 370 -6.36 -8.72 20.40
CA ILE A 370 -6.98 -9.81 19.64
C ILE A 370 -7.91 -10.56 20.61
N HIS A 371 -9.22 -10.49 20.33
CA HIS A 371 -10.25 -11.10 21.19
C HIS A 371 -10.41 -12.59 20.90
N ASN A 372 -10.45 -12.96 19.62
CA ASN A 372 -10.60 -14.35 19.21
C ASN A 372 -9.25 -15.07 19.19
N ARG A 373 -8.89 -15.69 20.33
CA ARG A 373 -7.65 -16.48 20.45
C ARG A 373 -7.62 -17.70 19.53
N THR A 374 -8.77 -18.31 19.24
CA THR A 374 -8.86 -19.41 18.25
C THR A 374 -8.47 -18.93 16.86
N ALA A 375 -8.91 -17.74 16.44
CA ALA A 375 -8.49 -17.19 15.14
C ALA A 375 -6.98 -16.89 15.08
N LEU A 376 -6.37 -16.53 16.22
CA LEU A 376 -4.92 -16.35 16.32
C LEU A 376 -4.16 -17.68 16.18
N ASP A 377 -4.64 -18.75 16.81
CA ASP A 377 -4.06 -20.09 16.66
C ASP A 377 -4.24 -20.63 15.23
N GLU A 378 -5.38 -20.34 14.60
CA GLU A 378 -5.63 -20.63 13.19
C GLU A 378 -4.68 -19.87 12.26
N TYR A 379 -4.39 -18.59 12.56
CA TYR A 379 -3.39 -17.80 11.84
C TYR A 379 -2.02 -18.49 11.90
N TYR A 380 -1.55 -18.83 13.10
CA TYR A 380 -0.28 -19.51 13.28
C TYR A 380 -0.23 -20.86 12.56
N THR A 381 -1.30 -21.65 12.66
CA THR A 381 -1.39 -22.95 11.99
C THR A 381 -1.41 -22.80 10.47
N ARG A 382 -2.22 -21.88 9.93
CA ARG A 382 -2.35 -21.63 8.48
C ARG A 382 -1.01 -21.26 7.88
N TYR A 383 -0.29 -20.34 8.52
CA TYR A 383 0.96 -19.80 7.98
C TYR A 383 2.20 -20.52 8.50
N GLY A 384 2.05 -21.56 9.33
CA GLY A 384 3.16 -22.38 9.79
C GLY A 384 4.12 -21.63 10.73
N ILE A 385 3.57 -20.77 11.60
CA ILE A 385 4.32 -20.01 12.59
C ILE A 385 4.35 -20.77 13.90
N SER A 386 5.54 -21.02 14.45
CA SER A 386 5.70 -21.52 15.82
C SER A 386 6.56 -20.53 16.61
N TYR A 387 5.94 -19.78 17.52
CA TYR A 387 6.66 -18.79 18.31
C TYR A 387 7.52 -19.44 19.41
N GLN A 388 7.09 -20.58 19.97
CA GLN A 388 7.86 -21.31 20.98
C GLN A 388 9.16 -21.84 20.38
N ASN A 389 9.10 -22.40 19.16
CA ASN A 389 10.28 -22.89 18.46
C ASN A 389 10.99 -21.79 17.65
N ARG A 390 10.41 -20.58 17.59
CA ARG A 390 10.89 -19.44 16.79
C ARG A 390 11.11 -19.79 15.31
N THR A 391 10.14 -20.47 14.71
CA THR A 391 10.20 -20.95 13.31
C THR A 391 9.01 -20.49 12.48
N HIS A 392 9.20 -20.47 11.16
CA HIS A 392 8.18 -20.24 10.15
C HIS A 392 8.41 -21.18 8.95
N ASP A 393 7.38 -21.89 8.52
CA ASP A 393 7.40 -22.75 7.32
C ASP A 393 7.36 -21.91 6.03
N TYR A 394 8.50 -21.29 5.70
CA TYR A 394 8.60 -20.46 4.50
C TYR A 394 8.59 -21.27 3.20
N ASP A 395 8.93 -22.57 3.24
CA ASP A 395 8.94 -23.43 2.05
C ASP A 395 7.53 -23.60 1.47
N LYS A 396 6.51 -23.59 2.33
CA LYS A 396 5.09 -23.58 1.93
C LYS A 396 4.69 -22.34 1.12
N TRP A 397 5.37 -21.20 1.30
CA TRP A 397 4.91 -19.89 0.79
C TRP A 397 5.84 -19.27 -0.26
N CYS A 398 7.13 -19.56 -0.21
CA CYS A 398 8.14 -18.98 -1.10
C CYS A 398 8.47 -19.84 -2.32
N LYS A 399 8.15 -21.14 -2.30
CA LYS A 399 8.49 -22.09 -3.38
C LYS A 399 7.32 -22.38 -4.31
#